data_AF-A0A3C0JGF6-F1
#
_entry.id   AF-A0A3C0JGF6-F1
#
_cell.length_a   1.000
_cell.length_b   1.000
_cell.length_c   1.000
_cell.angle_alpha   90.00
_cell.angle_beta   90.00
_cell.angle_gamma   90.00
#
_symmetry.space_group_name_H-M   'P 1'
#
loop_
_entity.id
_entity.type
_entity.pdbx_description
1 polymer ?
#
loop_
_entity_poly.entity_id
_entity_poly.type
_entity_poly.pdbx_seq_one_letter_code
_entity_poly.pdbx_strand_id
1 'polypeptide(L)'
;HQTVVRDTSFTPSHIFLFYMAMPVFIIIGFSLFTYAITRLPVFAKRISLPLVLTVCGPFMLLPTVGYNEWGHAFWLMEEYFTVPLHWGFVFFGWSILALAGLLHQIVKRMIVIMPKVVDEKGELTS
;
A
#
# COMPACT_ATOMS: atom_id res chain seq x y z
N HIS A 1 -0.79 23.98 0.19
CA HIS A 1 -0.34 24.74 -1.00
C HIS A 1 -1.18 25.99 -1.26
N GLN A 2 -2.50 25.90 -1.43
CA GLN A 2 -3.32 27.07 -1.82
C GLN A 2 -3.59 28.12 -0.72
N THR A 3 -3.06 27.93 0.49
CA THR A 3 -3.38 28.76 1.65
C THR A 3 -2.17 29.48 2.24
N VAL A 4 -0.95 29.12 1.84
CA VAL A 4 0.29 29.68 2.39
C VAL A 4 1.40 29.66 1.34
N VAL A 5 2.25 30.69 1.34
CA VAL A 5 3.61 30.60 0.80
C VAL A 5 4.47 29.96 1.88
N ARG A 6 5.32 29.00 1.51
CA ARG A 6 5.96 28.10 2.47
C ARG A 6 7.34 28.60 2.86
N ASP A 7 7.57 28.79 4.16
CA ASP A 7 8.90 29.12 4.69
C ASP A 7 9.88 27.94 4.60
N THR A 8 9.37 26.71 4.59
CA THR A 8 10.15 25.47 4.54
C THR A 8 9.32 24.28 4.04
N SER A 9 9.97 23.13 3.91
CA SER A 9 9.33 21.84 3.62
C SER A 9 8.52 21.27 4.78
N PHE A 10 8.72 21.78 6.00
CA PHE A 10 7.99 21.39 7.21
C PHE A 10 6.75 22.26 7.46
N THR A 11 5.79 22.22 6.54
CA THR A 11 4.46 22.81 6.83
C THR A 11 3.70 21.92 7.83
N PRO A 12 2.69 22.43 8.54
CA PRO A 12 1.85 21.60 9.40
C PRO A 12 1.26 20.38 8.67
N SER A 13 0.85 20.55 7.42
CA SER A 13 0.34 19.44 6.59
C SER A 13 1.43 18.44 6.21
N HIS A 14 2.66 18.89 5.94
CA HIS A 14 3.77 18.02 5.58
C HIS A 14 4.30 17.22 6.76
N ILE A 15 4.31 17.80 7.97
CA ILE A 15 4.64 17.07 9.20
C ILE A 15 3.68 15.89 9.36
N PHE A 16 2.37 16.13 9.26
CA PHE A 16 1.37 15.09 9.36
C PHE A 16 1.48 14.04 8.23
N LEU A 17 1.61 14.48 6.97
CA LEU A 17 1.63 13.57 5.82
C LEU A 17 2.89 12.69 5.80
N PHE A 18 4.08 13.30 5.80
CA PHE A 18 5.33 12.60 5.56
C PHE A 18 5.92 11.93 6.80
N TYR A 19 5.65 12.48 7.99
CA TYR A 19 6.28 12.02 9.23
C TYR A 19 5.30 11.30 10.17
N MET A 20 4.02 11.22 9.81
CA MET A 20 3.04 10.45 10.56
C MET A 20 2.25 9.49 9.66
N ALA A 21 1.44 10.00 8.74
CA ALA A 21 0.52 9.18 7.94
C ALA A 21 1.25 8.15 7.07
N MET A 22 2.28 8.58 6.33
CA MET A 22 3.07 7.69 5.48
C MET A 22 3.83 6.62 6.30
N PRO A 23 4.57 6.95 7.38
CA PRO A 23 5.19 5.95 8.26
C PRO A 23 4.20 4.96 8.87
N VAL A 24 3.04 5.43 9.37
CA VAL A 24 1.99 4.56 9.92
C VAL A 24 1.50 3.58 8.87
N PHE A 25 1.25 4.06 7.65
CA PHE A 25 0.87 3.21 6.53
C PHE A 25 1.93 2.12 6.24
N ILE A 26 3.22 2.48 6.26
CA ILE A 26 4.32 1.53 6.09
C ILE A 26 4.33 0.45 7.16
N ILE A 27 4.21 0.85 8.41
CA ILE A 27 4.21 -0.06 9.56
C ILE A 27 3.04 -1.04 9.44
N ILE A 28 1.83 -0.56 9.09
CA ILE A 28 0.66 -1.41 8.89
C ILE A 28 0.90 -2.40 7.75
N GLY A 29 1.40 -1.95 6.61
CA GLY A 29 1.67 -2.80 5.45
C GLY A 29 2.64 -3.95 5.77
N PHE A 30 3.78 -3.64 6.39
CA PHE A 30 4.76 -4.66 6.78
C PHE A 30 4.26 -5.56 7.91
N SER A 31 3.47 -5.04 8.85
CA SER A 31 2.85 -5.84 9.90
C SER A 31 1.86 -6.86 9.30
N LEU A 32 1.07 -6.45 8.31
CA LEU A 32 0.17 -7.34 7.59
C LEU A 32 0.94 -8.39 6.78
N PHE A 33 2.01 -7.99 6.10
CA PHE A 33 2.87 -8.90 5.34
C PHE A 33 3.47 -9.98 6.24
N THR A 34 4.12 -9.56 7.33
CA THR A 34 4.75 -10.45 8.31
C THR A 34 3.73 -11.36 8.96
N TYR A 35 2.56 -10.86 9.34
CA TYR A 35 1.47 -11.69 9.83
C TYR A 35 1.06 -12.75 8.82
N ALA A 36 0.82 -12.37 7.56
CA ALA A 36 0.37 -13.30 6.53
C ALA A 36 1.37 -14.43 6.30
N ILE A 37 2.67 -14.12 6.11
CA ILE A 37 3.68 -15.15 5.82
C ILE A 37 4.05 -16.01 7.04
N THR A 38 3.79 -15.55 8.27
CA THR A 38 4.12 -16.31 9.49
C THR A 38 2.93 -17.06 10.10
N ARG A 39 1.69 -16.62 9.86
CA ARG A 39 0.49 -17.17 10.50
C ARG A 39 -0.48 -17.84 9.54
N LEU A 40 -0.40 -17.57 8.24
CA LEU A 40 -1.30 -18.16 7.25
C LEU A 40 -0.54 -19.14 6.36
N PRO A 41 -0.81 -20.47 6.47
CA PRO A 41 -0.08 -21.48 5.70
C PRO A 41 -0.11 -21.30 4.18
N VAL A 42 -1.15 -20.63 3.66
CA VAL A 42 -1.29 -20.32 2.23
C VAL A 42 -0.21 -19.34 1.75
N PHE A 43 0.14 -18.36 2.58
CA PHE A 43 1.12 -17.33 2.27
C PHE A 43 2.53 -17.68 2.79
N ALA A 44 2.64 -18.60 3.76
CA ALA A 44 3.93 -19.08 4.28
C ALA A 44 4.67 -19.99 3.29
N LYS A 45 3.95 -20.84 2.56
CA LYS A 45 4.56 -21.82 1.64
C LYS A 45 5.11 -21.20 0.37
N ARG A 46 4.50 -20.11 -0.10
CA ARG A 46 4.88 -19.38 -1.32
C ARG A 46 4.52 -17.91 -1.15
N ILE A 47 5.44 -17.03 -1.54
CA ILE A 47 5.21 -15.59 -1.52
C ILE A 47 4.14 -15.24 -2.56
N SER A 48 3.06 -14.60 -2.11
CA SER A 48 1.99 -14.14 -3.00
C SER A 48 2.39 -12.83 -3.68
N LEU A 49 2.42 -12.82 -5.01
CA LEU A 49 2.67 -11.60 -5.79
C LEU A 49 1.61 -10.51 -5.49
N PRO A 50 0.29 -10.79 -5.47
CA PRO A 50 -0.71 -9.81 -5.04
C PRO A 50 -0.46 -9.22 -3.65
N LEU A 51 -0.03 -10.04 -2.69
CA LEU A 51 0.29 -9.59 -1.33
C LEU A 51 1.48 -8.63 -1.34
N VAL A 52 2.56 -8.97 -2.05
CA VAL A 52 3.75 -8.12 -2.16
C VAL A 52 3.42 -6.80 -2.83
N LEU A 53 2.69 -6.82 -3.95
CA LEU A 53 2.32 -5.58 -4.66
C LEU A 53 1.40 -4.68 -3.84
N THR A 54 0.48 -5.28 -3.07
CA THR A 54 -0.40 -4.53 -2.15
C THR A 54 0.38 -3.80 -1.07
N VAL A 55 1.41 -4.44 -0.49
CA VAL A 55 2.19 -3.87 0.61
C VAL A 55 3.24 -2.90 0.08
N CYS A 56 3.97 -3.27 -0.96
CA CYS A 56 5.10 -2.49 -1.46
C CYS A 56 4.70 -1.37 -2.44
N GLY A 57 3.61 -1.54 -3.19
CA GLY A 57 3.19 -0.56 -4.19
C GLY A 57 2.93 0.84 -3.63
N PRO A 58 2.25 0.99 -2.48
CA PRO A 58 2.09 2.29 -1.85
C PRO A 58 3.40 2.90 -1.32
N PHE A 59 4.48 2.12 -1.09
CA PHE A 59 5.78 2.72 -0.76
C PHE A 59 6.37 3.49 -1.94
N MET A 60 5.94 3.19 -3.17
CA MET A 60 6.33 3.94 -4.35
C MET A 60 5.64 5.31 -4.45
N LEU A 61 4.64 5.60 -3.59
CA LEU A 61 4.14 6.96 -3.43
C LEU A 61 5.19 7.87 -2.78
N LEU A 62 6.01 7.38 -1.85
CA LEU A 62 6.95 8.23 -1.10
C LEU A 62 7.93 8.98 -2.01
N PRO A 63 8.66 8.31 -2.93
CA PRO A 63 9.47 9.01 -3.92
C PRO A 63 8.61 9.96 -4.74
N THR A 64 7.45 9.50 -5.23
CA THR A 64 6.58 10.29 -6.12
C THR A 64 6.14 11.60 -5.49
N VAL A 65 5.52 11.54 -4.30
CA VAL A 65 5.00 12.74 -3.63
C VAL A 65 6.13 13.58 -3.01
N GLY A 66 7.17 12.96 -2.47
CA GLY A 66 8.29 13.66 -1.86
C GLY A 66 9.12 14.43 -2.87
N TYR A 67 9.46 13.79 -4.00
CA TYR A 67 10.14 14.48 -5.09
C TYR A 67 9.19 15.46 -5.78
N ASN A 68 7.90 15.18 -5.96
CA ASN A 68 6.96 16.18 -6.51
C ASN A 68 6.99 17.49 -5.70
N GLU A 69 6.98 17.39 -4.37
CA GLU A 69 7.12 18.56 -3.48
C GLU A 69 8.48 19.26 -3.60
N TRP A 70 9.55 18.50 -3.81
CA TRP A 70 10.89 19.05 -4.05
C TRP A 70 11.01 19.73 -5.42
N GLY A 71 10.35 19.19 -6.44
CA GLY A 71 10.33 19.72 -7.80
C GLY A 71 9.71 21.09 -7.93
N HIS A 72 8.63 21.33 -7.18
CA HIS A 72 8.02 22.66 -7.09
C HIS A 72 8.95 23.73 -6.49
N ALA A 73 10.09 23.35 -5.91
CA ALA A 73 11.12 24.26 -5.42
C ALA A 73 12.28 24.50 -6.42
N PHE A 74 12.32 23.80 -7.57
CA PHE A 74 13.37 23.93 -8.58
C PHE A 74 12.82 24.43 -9.93
N TRP A 75 13.65 25.15 -10.68
CA TRP A 75 13.31 25.76 -11.98
C TRP A 75 13.49 24.80 -13.18
N LEU A 76 13.66 23.49 -12.96
CA LEU A 76 13.78 22.52 -14.06
C LEU A 76 12.40 22.27 -14.67
N MET A 77 12.30 22.44 -15.99
CA MET A 77 11.07 22.23 -16.77
C MET A 77 10.41 20.89 -16.47
N GLU A 78 9.08 20.90 -16.32
CA GLU A 78 8.26 19.72 -16.00
C GLU A 78 8.59 18.51 -16.87
N GLU A 79 8.93 18.66 -18.15
CA GLU A 79 9.11 17.54 -19.09
C GLU A 79 10.21 16.53 -18.71
N TYR A 80 11.31 16.95 -18.08
CA TYR A 80 12.37 16.03 -17.64
C TYR A 80 12.13 15.47 -16.23
N PHE A 81 11.39 16.22 -15.42
CA PHE A 81 11.22 15.95 -14.01
C PHE A 81 9.94 15.15 -13.71
N THR A 82 8.84 15.47 -14.38
CA THR A 82 7.52 14.88 -14.13
C THR A 82 7.39 13.47 -14.70
N VAL A 83 7.96 13.19 -15.89
CA VAL A 83 7.75 11.89 -16.57
C VAL A 83 8.25 10.71 -15.73
N PRO A 84 9.45 10.72 -15.13
CA PRO A 84 9.88 9.65 -14.22
C PRO A 84 9.07 9.61 -12.92
N LEU A 85 8.64 10.77 -12.41
CA LEU A 85 7.95 10.85 -11.13
C LEU A 85 6.56 10.24 -11.12
N HIS A 86 5.82 10.34 -12.23
CA HIS A 86 4.46 9.81 -12.28
C HIS A 86 4.39 8.28 -12.31
N TRP A 87 5.49 7.58 -12.62
CA TRP A 87 5.50 6.12 -12.62
C TRP A 87 5.21 5.50 -11.26
N GLY A 88 5.53 6.17 -10.14
CA GLY A 88 5.14 5.64 -8.84
C GLY A 88 3.63 5.69 -8.61
N PHE A 89 2.88 6.60 -9.24
CA PHE A 89 1.41 6.53 -9.27
C PHE A 89 0.90 5.34 -10.08
N VAL A 90 1.61 4.92 -11.13
CA VAL A 90 1.27 3.71 -11.89
C VAL A 90 1.44 2.47 -11.02
N PHE A 91 2.56 2.34 -10.31
CA PHE A 91 2.77 1.26 -9.34
C PHE A 91 1.71 1.27 -8.23
N PHE A 92 1.31 2.46 -7.76
CA PHE A 92 0.22 2.59 -6.81
C PHE A 92 -1.12 2.11 -7.41
N GLY A 93 -1.44 2.49 -8.65
CA GLY A 93 -2.62 1.97 -9.36
C GLY A 93 -2.61 0.44 -9.48
N TRP A 94 -1.47 -0.16 -9.82
CA TRP A 94 -1.32 -1.61 -9.85
C TRP A 94 -1.46 -2.26 -8.46
N SER A 95 -1.07 -1.57 -7.39
CA SER A 95 -1.26 -2.05 -6.03
C SER A 95 -2.75 -2.15 -5.65
N ILE A 96 -3.57 -1.22 -6.15
CA ILE A 96 -5.02 -1.25 -5.96
C ILE A 96 -5.63 -2.45 -6.72
N LEU A 97 -5.15 -2.74 -7.92
CA LEU A 97 -5.57 -3.94 -8.65
C LEU A 97 -5.09 -5.22 -7.95
N ALA A 98 -3.90 -5.19 -7.36
CA ALA A 98 -3.35 -6.31 -6.59
C ALA A 98 -4.19 -6.62 -5.33
N LEU A 99 -4.86 -5.64 -4.73
CA LEU A 99 -5.82 -5.87 -3.64
C LEU A 99 -6.95 -6.81 -4.06
N ALA A 100 -7.47 -6.67 -5.29
CA ALA A 100 -8.49 -7.59 -5.81
C ALA A 100 -7.94 -9.02 -5.95
N GLY A 101 -6.70 -9.16 -6.43
CA GLY A 101 -6.01 -10.46 -6.50
C GLY A 101 -5.78 -11.08 -5.12
N LEU A 102 -5.42 -10.28 -4.12
CA LEU A 102 -5.25 -10.72 -2.74
C LEU A 102 -6.59 -11.15 -2.14
N LEU A 103 -7.65 -10.36 -2.34
CA LEU A 103 -9.00 -10.69 -1.89
C LEU A 103 -9.47 -12.02 -2.49
N HIS A 104 -9.23 -12.24 -3.78
CA HIS A 104 -9.55 -13.51 -4.43
C HIS A 104 -8.84 -14.70 -3.76
N GLN A 105 -7.55 -14.57 -3.43
CA GLN A 105 -6.81 -15.62 -2.72
C GLN A 105 -7.37 -15.90 -1.32
N ILE A 106 -7.76 -14.86 -0.58
CA ILE A 106 -8.38 -14.98 0.73
C ILE A 106 -9.73 -15.68 0.62
N VAL A 107 -10.62 -15.23 -0.26
CA VAL A 107 -11.95 -15.82 -0.47
C VAL A 107 -11.85 -17.28 -0.90
N LYS A 108 -10.96 -17.60 -1.84
CA LYS A 108 -10.71 -18.99 -2.26
C LYS A 108 -10.28 -19.87 -1.09
N ARG A 109 -9.48 -19.35 -0.17
CA ARG A 109 -9.11 -20.07 1.05
C ARG A 109 -10.28 -20.22 2.00
N MET A 110 -11.10 -19.19 2.18
CA MET A 110 -12.30 -19.27 3.03
C MET A 110 -13.26 -20.34 2.53
N ILE A 111 -13.55 -20.39 1.21
CA ILE A 111 -14.44 -21.41 0.62
C ILE A 111 -13.98 -22.85 0.96
N VAL A 112 -12.67 -23.09 1.05
CA VAL A 112 -12.12 -24.41 1.40
C VAL A 112 -12.19 -24.72 2.90
N ILE A 113 -12.14 -23.70 3.76
CA ILE A 113 -12.15 -23.89 5.23
C ILE A 113 -13.58 -23.88 5.77
N MET A 114 -14.48 -23.02 5.25
CA MET A 114 -15.83 -22.81 5.79
C MET A 114 -16.60 -24.11 6.00
N PRO A 115 -16.67 -25.06 5.03
CA PRO A 115 -17.39 -26.33 5.24
C PRO A 115 -16.77 -27.26 6.28
N LYS A 116 -15.55 -26.98 6.75
CA LYS A 116 -14.85 -27.77 7.78
C LYS A 116 -15.09 -27.26 9.19
N VAL A 117 -15.62 -26.05 9.32
CA VAL A 117 -15.81 -25.36 10.60
C VAL A 117 -17.25 -24.92 10.82
N VAL A 118 -18.10 -25.03 9.79
CA VAL A 118 -19.51 -24.64 9.82
C VAL A 118 -20.38 -25.80 9.33
N ASP A 119 -21.49 -26.06 10.03
CA ASP A 119 -22.48 -27.05 9.66
C ASP A 119 -23.44 -26.54 8.56
N GLU A 120 -24.40 -27.37 8.15
CA GLU A 120 -25.38 -27.02 7.11
C GLU A 120 -26.31 -25.86 7.49
N LYS A 121 -26.40 -25.53 8.79
CA LYS A 121 -27.23 -24.44 9.34
C LYS A 121 -26.46 -23.14 9.51
N GLY A 122 -25.14 -23.14 9.29
CA GLY A 122 -24.31 -21.96 9.49
C GLY A 122 -23.71 -21.86 10.90
N GLU A 123 -23.83 -22.91 11.73
CA GLU A 123 -23.31 -22.94 13.09
C GLU A 123 -21.90 -23.52 13.15
N LEU A 124 -21.07 -23.03 14.08
CA LEU A 124 -19.71 -23.54 14.24
C LEU A 124 -19.75 -24.99 14.72
N THR A 125 -18.99 -25.87 14.07
CA THR A 125 -18.93 -27.30 14.42
C THR A 125 -18.08 -27.61 15.66
N SER A 126 -17.75 -26.60 16.49
CA SER A 126 -16.96 -26.74 17.72
C SER A 126 -17.83 -26.79 18.96
#